data_AF-A0A9E7CR03-F1
#
_entry.id   AF-A0A9E7CR03-F1
#
_cell.length_a   1.000
_cell.length_b   1.000
_cell.length_c   1.000
_cell.angle_alpha   90.00
_cell.angle_beta   90.00
_cell.angle_gamma   90.00
#
_symmetry.space_group_name_H-M   'P 1'
#
loop_
_entity.id
_entity.type
_entity.pdbx_description
1 polymer ?
#
loop_
_entity_poly.entity_id
_entity_poly.type
_entity_poly.pdbx_seq_one_letter_code
_entity_poly.pdbx_strand_id
1 'polypeptide(L)'
;MTKANLAQLRETWQECVTAFHNSGQSGAAWCADHGIKEHQLWYWVRRFRELTSTPSSSPDFLPVQIRESLSVTNTPLLVRVGAAAIEVHPGYDAQLLLDLIRTLVGSC
;
A
#
# COMPACT_ATOMS: atom_id res chain seq x y z
N MET A 1 -4.00 27.95 -36.01
CA MET A 1 -3.37 26.61 -35.97
C MET A 1 -4.39 25.58 -36.42
N THR A 2 -4.10 24.84 -37.49
CA THR A 2 -5.01 23.84 -38.10
C THR A 2 -5.03 22.54 -37.28
N LYS A 3 -6.15 21.80 -37.31
CA LYS A 3 -6.32 20.51 -36.58
C LYS A 3 -5.19 19.51 -36.86
N ALA A 4 -4.63 19.51 -38.07
CA ALA A 4 -3.54 18.61 -38.46
C ALA A 4 -2.26 18.83 -37.65
N ASN A 5 -1.93 20.08 -37.30
CA ASN A 5 -0.73 20.41 -36.53
C ASN A 5 -0.83 19.90 -35.08
N LEU A 6 -2.04 19.90 -34.51
CA LEU A 6 -2.29 19.37 -33.16
C LEU A 6 -2.17 17.84 -33.09
N ALA A 7 -2.57 17.14 -34.16
CA ALA A 7 -2.46 15.68 -34.23
C ALA A 7 -0.99 15.24 -34.30
N GLN A 8 -0.21 15.90 -35.17
CA GLN A 8 1.22 15.62 -35.33
C GLN A 8 2.01 15.97 -34.05
N LEU A 9 1.66 17.09 -33.40
CA LEU A 9 2.23 17.43 -32.10
C LEU A 9 1.91 16.35 -31.04
N ARG A 10 0.67 15.86 -31.01
CA ARG A 10 0.28 14.80 -30.07
C ARG A 10 1.08 13.52 -30.28
N GLU A 11 1.32 13.11 -31.52
CA GLU A 11 2.10 11.92 -31.86
C GLU A 11 3.55 12.04 -31.38
N THR A 12 4.23 13.16 -31.69
CA THR A 12 5.60 13.41 -31.21
C THR A 12 5.70 13.39 -29.69
N TRP A 13 4.72 13.95 -28.98
CA TRP A 13 4.70 13.94 -27.52
C TRP A 13 4.35 12.57 -26.94
N GLN A 14 3.62 11.73 -27.67
CA GLN A 14 3.32 10.37 -27.23
C GLN A 14 4.58 9.51 -27.26
N GLU A 15 5.40 9.62 -28.31
CA GLU A 15 6.71 8.96 -28.39
C GLU A 15 7.65 9.44 -27.27
N CYS A 16 7.72 10.77 -27.08
CA CYS A 16 8.49 11.43 -26.02
C CYS A 16 8.12 10.92 -24.61
N VAL A 17 6.83 10.89 -24.27
CA VAL A 17 6.34 10.40 -22.97
C VAL A 17 6.61 8.90 -22.81
N THR A 18 6.50 8.12 -23.88
CA THR A 18 6.81 6.69 -23.85
C THR A 18 8.30 6.45 -23.60
N ALA A 19 9.19 7.20 -24.26
CA ALA A 19 10.62 7.15 -24.02
C ALA A 19 10.99 7.56 -22.58
N PHE A 20 10.33 8.60 -22.05
CA PHE A 20 10.48 8.99 -20.64
C PHE A 20 10.11 7.85 -19.69
N HIS A 21 8.94 7.23 -19.85
CA HIS A 21 8.52 6.12 -19.00
C HIS A 21 9.46 4.91 -19.08
N ASN A 22 9.97 4.59 -20.28
CA ASN A 22 10.92 3.50 -20.48
C ASN A 22 12.32 3.80 -19.92
N SER A 23 12.69 5.08 -19.76
CA SER A 23 13.99 5.47 -19.24
C SER A 23 14.18 5.16 -17.75
N GLY A 24 13.08 5.08 -16.98
CA GLY A 24 13.11 4.92 -15.53
C GLY A 24 13.75 6.10 -14.77
N GLN A 25 14.07 7.19 -15.45
CA GLN A 25 14.66 8.38 -14.84
C GLN A 25 13.61 9.27 -14.16
N SER A 26 14.07 10.17 -13.28
CA SER A 26 13.21 11.24 -12.77
C SER A 26 12.91 12.26 -13.89
N GLY A 27 11.76 12.93 -13.80
CA GLY A 27 11.36 13.94 -14.79
C GLY A 27 12.41 15.03 -14.99
N ALA A 28 13.02 15.51 -13.90
CA ALA A 28 14.06 16.53 -13.93
C ALA A 28 15.35 16.06 -14.64
N ALA A 29 15.82 14.83 -14.35
CA ALA A 29 17.02 14.28 -14.99
C ALA A 29 16.79 14.06 -16.50
N TRP A 30 15.65 13.45 -16.84
CA TRP A 30 15.31 13.19 -18.22
C TRP A 30 15.13 14.47 -19.05
N CYS A 31 14.49 15.49 -18.46
CA CYS A 31 14.33 16.81 -19.09
C CYS A 31 15.68 17.52 -19.30
N ALA A 32 16.61 17.41 -18.35
CA ALA A 32 17.95 17.97 -18.48
C ALA A 32 18.73 17.31 -19.63
N ASP A 33 18.67 15.99 -19.73
CA ASP A 33 19.37 15.21 -20.77
C ASP A 33 18.80 15.47 -22.18
N HIS A 34 17.49 15.66 -22.30
CA HIS A 34 16.80 15.81 -23.59
C HIS A 34 16.51 17.28 -23.96
N GLY A 35 16.89 18.24 -23.11
CA GLY A 35 16.67 19.67 -23.35
C GLY A 35 15.20 20.09 -23.35
N ILE A 36 14.35 19.33 -22.65
CA ILE A 36 12.90 19.56 -22.60
C ILE A 36 12.55 20.35 -21.34
N LYS A 37 11.57 21.25 -21.44
CA LYS A 37 11.08 21.97 -20.26
C LYS A 37 10.17 21.04 -19.45
N GLU A 38 10.49 20.90 -18.17
CA GLU A 38 9.78 19.98 -17.27
C GLU A 38 8.25 20.18 -17.25
N HIS A 39 7.77 21.43 -17.27
CA HIS A 39 6.33 21.71 -17.31
C HIS A 39 5.64 21.17 -18.58
N GLN A 40 6.34 21.09 -19.72
CA GLN A 40 5.78 20.55 -20.95
C GLN A 40 5.65 19.02 -20.85
N LEU A 41 6.67 18.36 -20.30
CA LEU A 41 6.62 16.92 -20.04
C LEU A 41 5.43 16.58 -19.15
N TRP A 42 5.30 17.22 -17.98
CA TRP A 42 4.20 16.96 -17.06
C TRP A 42 2.83 17.29 -17.64
N TYR A 43 2.74 18.35 -18.45
CA TYR A 43 1.52 18.68 -19.18
C TYR A 43 1.07 17.51 -20.07
N TRP A 44 1.98 16.96 -20.88
CA TRP A 44 1.64 15.86 -21.79
C TRP A 44 1.41 14.53 -21.06
N VAL A 45 2.20 14.21 -20.02
CA VAL A 45 1.97 13.05 -19.16
C VAL A 45 0.55 13.08 -18.57
N ARG A 46 0.15 14.23 -17.98
CA ARG A 46 -1.19 14.40 -17.43
C ARG A 46 -2.26 14.30 -18.51
N ARG A 47 -2.06 14.96 -19.64
CA ARG A 47 -3.03 14.96 -20.75
C ARG A 47 -3.26 13.56 -21.31
N PHE A 48 -2.21 12.74 -21.46
CA PHE A 48 -2.37 11.36 -21.91
C PHE A 48 -3.04 10.48 -20.86
N ARG A 49 -2.73 10.67 -19.57
CA ARG A 49 -3.44 9.99 -18.49
C ARG A 49 -4.94 10.29 -18.51
N GLU A 50 -5.34 11.55 -18.64
CA GLU A 50 -6.75 11.97 -18.73
C GLU A 50 -7.47 11.39 -19.98
N LEU A 51 -6.74 11.15 -21.07
CA LEU A 51 -7.29 10.50 -22.27
C LEU A 51 -7.47 8.99 -22.10
N THR A 52 -6.63 8.34 -21.30
CA THR A 52 -6.72 6.90 -21.00
C THR A 52 -7.66 6.59 -19.83
N SER A 53 -7.77 7.53 -18.88
CA SER A 53 -8.71 7.43 -17.77
C SER A 53 -10.09 7.80 -18.30
N THR A 54 -10.95 6.80 -18.52
CA THR A 54 -12.40 7.03 -18.52
C THR A 54 -12.76 7.90 -17.32
N PRO A 55 -13.68 8.88 -17.42
CA PRO A 55 -13.99 9.79 -16.33
C PRO A 55 -14.68 9.03 -15.19
N SER A 56 -13.90 8.36 -14.35
CA SER A 56 -14.34 7.99 -13.01
C SER A 56 -14.30 9.28 -12.21
N SER A 57 -15.45 9.94 -12.17
CA SER A 57 -15.73 11.05 -11.27
C SER A 57 -15.70 10.56 -9.82
N SER A 58 -14.51 10.32 -9.31
CA SER A 58 -14.24 10.18 -7.88
C SER A 58 -12.74 10.42 -7.66
N PRO A 59 -12.34 11.28 -6.71
CA PRO A 59 -10.96 11.28 -6.26
C PRO A 59 -10.62 9.84 -5.84
N ASP A 60 -9.60 9.27 -6.47
CA ASP A 60 -9.06 7.96 -6.10
C ASP A 60 -8.50 8.06 -4.68
N PHE A 61 -9.36 7.85 -3.69
CA PHE A 61 -8.93 7.48 -2.36
C PHE A 61 -8.27 6.12 -2.50
N LEU A 62 -6.94 6.10 -2.56
CA LEU A 62 -6.18 4.87 -2.45
C LEU A 62 -6.51 4.28 -1.08
N PRO A 63 -7.15 3.10 -0.99
CA PRO A 63 -7.51 2.53 0.29
C PRO A 63 -6.23 2.19 1.04
N VAL A 64 -5.93 2.99 2.07
CA VAL A 64 -4.92 2.61 3.05
C VAL A 64 -5.49 1.42 3.79
N GLN A 65 -4.93 0.24 3.52
CA GLN A 65 -5.11 -0.93 4.35
C GLN A 65 -4.50 -0.61 5.72
N ILE A 66 -5.31 -0.01 6.60
CA ILE A 66 -5.02 -0.01 8.02
C ILE A 66 -5.08 -1.48 8.38
N ARG A 67 -3.90 -2.11 8.47
CA ARG A 67 -3.77 -3.30 9.30
C ARG A 67 -4.16 -2.79 10.67
N GLU A 68 -5.39 -3.07 11.11
CA GLU A 68 -5.73 -2.96 12.51
C GLU A 68 -4.59 -3.66 13.23
N SER A 69 -3.74 -2.88 13.88
CA SER A 69 -2.80 -3.39 14.85
C SER A 69 -3.69 -4.18 15.79
N LEU A 70 -3.67 -5.51 15.65
CA LEU A 70 -4.57 -6.45 16.30
C LEU A 70 -5.00 -5.83 17.61
N SER A 71 -6.22 -5.27 17.65
CA SER A 71 -6.79 -4.77 18.90
C SER A 71 -6.49 -5.88 19.88
N VAL A 72 -5.66 -5.59 20.89
CA VAL A 72 -5.13 -6.59 21.83
C VAL A 72 -6.36 -7.36 22.27
N THR A 73 -6.53 -8.52 21.65
CA THR A 73 -7.79 -9.19 21.72
C THR A 73 -7.71 -9.75 23.12
N ASN A 74 -8.60 -9.29 24.01
CA ASN A 74 -8.78 -9.87 25.33
C ASN A 74 -9.35 -11.30 25.18
N THR A 75 -8.76 -12.10 24.29
CA THR A 75 -9.10 -13.48 24.04
C THR A 75 -8.37 -14.28 25.10
N PRO A 76 -9.10 -14.89 26.05
CA PRO A 76 -8.48 -15.74 27.04
C PRO A 76 -7.82 -16.93 26.34
N LEU A 77 -6.63 -17.31 26.81
CA LEU A 77 -5.95 -18.54 26.44
C LEU A 77 -6.51 -19.68 27.28
N LEU A 78 -7.14 -20.67 26.63
CA LEU A 78 -7.61 -21.87 27.31
C LEU A 78 -6.48 -22.92 27.39
N VAL A 79 -6.06 -23.26 28.60
CA VAL A 79 -5.06 -24.29 28.91
C VAL A 79 -5.76 -25.52 29.48
N ARG A 80 -5.46 -26.72 28.98
CA ARG A 80 -6.01 -27.98 29.50
C ARG A 80 -4.92 -28.82 30.13
N VAL A 81 -5.15 -29.31 31.34
CA VAL A 81 -4.26 -30.19 32.10
C VAL A 81 -5.08 -31.37 32.62
N GLY A 82 -4.91 -32.55 32.00
CA GLY A 82 -5.74 -33.72 32.31
C GLY A 82 -7.24 -33.43 32.12
N ALA A 83 -8.02 -33.61 33.18
CA ALA A 83 -9.45 -33.29 33.20
C ALA A 83 -9.75 -31.80 33.49
N ALA A 84 -8.77 -31.03 33.94
CA ALA A 84 -8.95 -29.62 34.30
C ALA A 84 -8.73 -28.69 33.09
N ALA A 85 -9.46 -27.58 33.05
CA ALA A 85 -9.31 -26.50 32.08
C ALA A 85 -9.15 -25.16 32.81
N ILE A 86 -8.21 -24.34 32.35
CA ILE A 86 -7.85 -23.04 32.93
C ILE A 86 -7.98 -21.99 31.83
N GLU A 87 -8.75 -20.93 32.07
CA GLU A 87 -8.84 -19.77 31.19
C GLU A 87 -7.91 -18.65 31.67
N VAL A 88 -6.95 -18.27 30.82
CA VAL A 88 -5.90 -17.31 31.14
C VAL A 88 -6.13 -16.02 30.38
N HIS A 89 -6.47 -14.95 31.10
CA HIS A 89 -6.70 -13.63 30.51
C HIS A 89 -5.39 -12.84 30.37
N PRO A 90 -5.26 -11.91 29.40
CA PRO A 90 -4.12 -11.00 29.34
C PRO A 90 -3.91 -10.23 30.64
N GLY A 91 -2.66 -10.09 31.10
CA GLY A 91 -2.32 -9.49 32.39
C GLY A 91 -2.27 -10.47 33.57
N TYR A 92 -2.32 -11.78 33.32
CA TYR A 92 -2.16 -12.81 34.34
C TYR A 92 -0.76 -12.82 34.98
N ASP A 93 -0.67 -13.34 36.20
CA ASP A 93 0.59 -13.63 36.87
C ASP A 93 1.16 -14.98 36.41
N ALA A 94 2.33 -14.94 35.78
CA ALA A 94 3.01 -16.12 35.25
C ALA A 94 3.48 -17.10 36.34
N GLN A 95 3.87 -16.62 37.52
CA GLN A 95 4.29 -17.49 38.63
C GLN A 95 3.10 -18.25 39.18
N LEU A 96 1.97 -17.56 39.38
CA LEU A 96 0.73 -18.20 39.83
C LEU A 96 0.24 -19.27 38.84
N LEU A 97 0.26 -18.98 37.53
CA LEU A 97 -0.15 -19.96 36.52
C LEU A 97 0.75 -21.21 36.55
N LEU A 98 2.06 -21.03 36.72
CA LEU A 98 3.02 -22.13 36.79
C LEU A 98 2.77 -23.03 38.01
N ASP A 99 2.52 -22.43 39.18
CA ASP A 99 2.27 -23.17 40.42
C ASP A 99 0.94 -23.96 40.34
N LEU A 100 -0.09 -23.37 39.73
CA LEU A 100 -1.36 -24.05 39.46
C LEU A 100 -1.18 -25.25 38.53
N ILE A 101 -0.45 -25.08 37.43
CA ILE A 101 -0.18 -26.18 36.49
C ILE A 101 0.59 -27.30 37.19
N ARG A 102 1.63 -26.99 37.98
CA ARG A 102 2.41 -27.99 38.74
C ARG A 102 1.56 -28.78 39.72
N THR A 103 0.67 -28.09 40.43
CA THR A 103 -0.25 -28.73 41.39
C THR A 103 -1.21 -29.68 40.69
N LEU A 104 -1.77 -29.27 39.54
CA LEU A 104 -2.69 -30.09 38.74
C LEU A 104 -2.00 -31.28 38.08
N VAL A 105 -0.76 -31.12 37.63
CA VAL A 105 0.04 -32.24 37.09
C VAL A 105 0.40 -33.24 38.19
N GLY A 106 0.69 -32.79 39.41
CA GLY A 106 1.01 -33.69 40.54
C GLY A 106 -0.19 -34.41 41.15
N SER A 107 -1.42 -34.06 40.76
CA SER A 107 -2.67 -34.65 41.25
C SER A 107 -3.41 -35.51 40.23
N CYS A 108 -2.87 -35.63 39.00
CA CYS A 108 -3.27 -36.63 38.01
C CYS A 108 -2.38 -37.86 38.09
#